data_AF-A0A9D4GE93-F1
#
_entry.id   AF-A0A9D4GE93-F1
#
_cell.length_a   1.000
_cell.length_b   1.000
_cell.length_c   1.000
_cell.angle_alpha   90.00
_cell.angle_beta   90.00
_cell.angle_gamma   90.00
#
_symmetry.space_group_name_H-M   'P 1'
#
loop_
_entity.id
_entity.type
_entity.pdbx_description
1 polymer ?
#
loop_
_entity_poly.entity_id
_entity_poly.type
_entity_poly.pdbx_seq_one_letter_code
_entity_poly.pdbx_strand_id
1 'polypeptide(L)'
;MHMKMLECDILVVQLIIPVPVAVHNIENKTVLRNQPLSVTCPVTLGNPPETSFTWIHVNTSRTVRRDQCLVLPNMQATDEGFYKCQVNNTMIPTGCCVLPTYDETMFYVDVQCK
;
A
#
# COMPACT_ATOMS: atom_id res chain seq x y z
N MET A 1 -8.91 41.62 41.54
CA MET A 1 -8.39 41.69 40.15
C MET A 1 -8.11 40.26 39.70
N HIS A 2 -8.81 39.84 38.66
CA HIS A 2 -8.74 38.51 38.06
C HIS A 2 -7.47 38.44 37.19
N MET A 3 -6.66 37.40 37.35
CA MET A 3 -5.63 37.07 36.36
C MET A 3 -5.61 35.55 36.17
N LYS A 4 -6.57 35.05 35.40
CA LYS A 4 -6.46 33.74 34.75
C LYS A 4 -5.40 33.89 33.65
N MET A 5 -4.21 33.35 33.87
CA MET A 5 -3.20 33.23 32.81
C MET A 5 -3.14 31.76 32.40
N LEU A 6 -3.87 31.52 31.32
CA LEU A 6 -3.61 30.61 30.19
C LEU A 6 -3.07 29.23 30.52
N GLU A 7 -3.87 28.23 30.15
CA GLU A 7 -3.44 26.86 29.94
C GLU A 7 -2.08 26.87 29.25
N CYS A 8 -1.06 26.30 29.89
CA CYS A 8 0.16 25.94 29.18
C CYS A 8 -0.29 24.82 28.25
N ASP A 9 -0.51 25.13 26.97
CA ASP A 9 -0.59 24.12 25.93
C ASP A 9 0.72 23.33 26.02
N ILE A 10 0.70 22.25 26.80
CA ILE A 10 1.77 21.26 26.83
C ILE A 10 1.81 20.79 25.39
N LEU A 11 2.80 21.26 24.63
CA LEU A 11 3.10 20.73 23.32
C LEU A 11 3.52 19.29 23.59
N VAL A 12 2.56 18.37 23.51
CA VAL A 12 2.84 16.93 23.55
C VAL A 12 3.59 16.66 22.26
N VAL A 13 4.92 16.78 22.30
CA VAL A 13 5.80 16.31 21.24
C VAL A 13 5.67 14.80 21.27
N GLN A 14 4.72 14.26 20.52
CA GLN A 14 4.66 12.82 20.28
C GLN A 14 5.98 12.44 19.62
N LEU A 15 6.81 11.67 20.33
CA LEU A 15 7.97 11.04 19.77
C LEU A 15 7.47 9.98 18.78
N ILE A 16 7.30 10.34 17.51
CA ILE A 16 6.97 9.41 16.45
C ILE A 16 8.26 8.67 16.12
N ILE A 17 8.44 7.46 16.67
CA ILE A 17 9.54 6.58 16.29
C ILE A 17 9.26 6.10 14.87
N PRO A 18 10.05 6.50 13.86
CA PRO A 18 9.72 6.18 12.49
C PRO A 18 9.98 4.70 12.23
N VAL A 19 8.95 3.98 11.79
CA VAL A 19 9.03 2.56 11.42
C VAL A 19 8.79 2.44 9.92
N PRO A 20 9.70 1.82 9.16
CA PRO A 20 9.52 1.67 7.73
C PRO A 20 8.33 0.78 7.42
N VAL A 21 7.69 1.05 6.29
CA VAL A 21 6.70 0.14 5.72
C VAL A 21 7.42 -1.05 5.08
N ALA A 22 6.84 -2.24 5.17
CA ALA A 22 7.38 -3.42 4.51
C ALA A 22 6.26 -4.20 3.82
N VAL A 23 6.48 -4.60 2.57
CA VAL A 23 5.57 -5.40 1.76
C VAL A 23 6.15 -6.81 1.64
N HIS A 24 5.29 -7.82 1.75
CA HIS A 24 5.69 -9.22 1.65
C HIS A 24 5.43 -9.77 0.25
N ASN A 25 5.98 -10.95 -0.04
CA ASN A 25 5.77 -11.61 -1.32
C ASN A 25 4.32 -12.03 -1.50
N ILE A 26 3.82 -11.91 -2.73
CA ILE A 26 2.53 -12.43 -3.16
C ILE A 26 2.80 -13.61 -4.09
N GLU A 27 2.11 -14.73 -3.86
CA GLU A 27 2.20 -15.88 -4.76
C GLU A 27 1.46 -15.62 -6.08
N ASN A 28 1.98 -16.23 -7.15
CA ASN A 28 1.32 -16.22 -8.45
C ASN A 28 -0.09 -16.81 -8.35
N LYS A 29 -0.99 -16.33 -9.21
CA LYS A 29 -2.38 -16.75 -9.24
C LYS A 29 -2.74 -17.30 -10.61
N THR A 30 -3.50 -18.39 -10.62
CA THR A 30 -4.20 -18.88 -11.81
C THR A 30 -5.69 -18.65 -11.58
N VAL A 31 -6.35 -17.98 -12.52
CA VAL A 31 -7.77 -17.65 -12.44
C VAL A 31 -8.46 -18.08 -13.74
N LEU A 32 -9.64 -18.68 -13.63
CA LEU A 32 -10.43 -19.01 -14.82
C LEU A 32 -11.07 -17.74 -15.40
N ARG A 33 -11.15 -17.66 -16.73
CA ARG A 33 -11.86 -16.57 -17.41
C ARG A 33 -13.29 -16.42 -16.86
N ASN A 34 -13.72 -15.18 -16.71
CA ASN A 34 -15.00 -14.78 -16.13
C ASN A 34 -15.17 -15.06 -14.64
N GLN A 35 -14.10 -15.46 -13.94
CA GLN A 35 -14.09 -15.53 -12.48
C GLN A 35 -13.47 -14.25 -11.89
N PRO A 36 -13.81 -13.92 -10.63
CA PRO A 36 -13.22 -12.79 -9.96
C PRO A 36 -11.80 -13.11 -9.46
N LEU A 37 -10.91 -12.12 -9.51
CA LEU A 37 -9.64 -12.12 -8.80
C LEU A 37 -9.76 -11.19 -7.59
N SER A 38 -9.31 -11.66 -6.41
CA SER A 38 -9.17 -10.84 -5.21
C SER A 38 -7.81 -11.08 -4.57
N VAL A 39 -7.00 -10.03 -4.44
CA VAL A 39 -5.65 -10.10 -3.85
C VAL A 39 -5.47 -8.95 -2.88
N THR A 40 -5.07 -9.26 -1.65
CA THR A 40 -4.72 -8.26 -0.64
C THR A 40 -3.22 -8.05 -0.64
N CYS A 41 -2.78 -6.79 -0.61
CA CYS A 41 -1.36 -6.48 -0.50
C CYS A 41 -0.88 -6.79 0.93
N PRO A 42 0.06 -7.74 1.13
CA PRO A 42 0.50 -8.15 2.45
C PRO A 42 1.54 -7.14 2.96
N VAL A 43 1.14 -6.32 3.93
CA VAL A 43 1.95 -5.20 4.42
C VAL A 43 2.10 -5.26 5.92
N THR A 44 3.31 -5.00 6.40
CA THR A 44 3.58 -4.57 7.77
C THR A 44 3.54 -3.05 7.78
N LEU A 45 2.57 -2.48 8.49
CA LEU A 45 2.38 -1.03 8.57
C LEU A 45 3.58 -0.36 9.24
N GLY A 46 4.00 0.76 8.68
CA GLY A 46 4.97 1.65 9.31
C GLY A 46 4.33 2.52 10.38
N ASN A 47 5.10 3.45 10.91
CA ASN A 47 4.63 4.49 11.85
C ASN A 47 5.10 5.85 11.36
N PRO A 48 4.22 6.83 11.04
CA PRO A 48 2.76 6.80 11.17
C PRO A 48 2.10 5.70 10.32
N PRO A 49 0.87 5.27 10.69
CA PRO A 49 0.17 4.16 10.04
C PRO A 49 -0.48 4.55 8.70
N GLU A 50 -0.45 5.84 8.36
CA GLU A 50 -1.01 6.37 7.13
C GLU A 50 -0.26 5.82 5.92
N THR A 51 -0.89 4.85 5.25
CA THR A 51 -0.34 4.16 4.10
C THR A 51 -1.27 4.31 2.91
N SER A 52 -0.70 4.58 1.75
CA SER A 52 -1.41 4.61 0.48
C SER A 52 -1.00 3.41 -0.37
N PHE A 53 -1.99 2.78 -0.98
CA PHE A 53 -1.80 1.60 -1.83
C PHE A 53 -2.02 1.97 -3.28
N THR A 54 -1.22 1.40 -4.18
CA THR A 54 -1.42 1.52 -5.62
C THR A 54 -1.16 0.18 -6.29
N TRP A 55 -2.15 -0.32 -7.01
CA TRP A 55 -2.02 -1.52 -7.85
C TRP A 55 -1.80 -1.11 -9.29
N ILE A 56 -0.77 -1.69 -9.92
CA ILE A 56 -0.39 -1.40 -11.31
C ILE A 56 -0.38 -2.69 -12.11
N HIS A 57 -1.04 -2.69 -13.27
CA HIS A 57 -0.88 -3.73 -14.27
C HIS A 57 0.35 -3.42 -15.11
N VAL A 58 1.46 -4.12 -14.85
CA VAL A 58 2.81 -3.78 -15.34
C VAL A 58 2.87 -3.77 -16.86
N ASN A 59 2.22 -4.74 -17.52
CA ASN A 59 2.18 -4.85 -18.98
C ASN A 59 1.56 -3.62 -19.65
N THR A 60 0.63 -2.93 -18.97
CA THR A 60 -0.05 -1.74 -19.49
C THR A 60 0.36 -0.44 -18.80
N SER A 61 1.21 -0.53 -17.76
CA SER A 61 1.55 0.58 -16.85
C SER A 61 0.34 1.34 -16.29
N ARG A 62 -0.83 0.69 -16.22
CA ARG A 62 -2.08 1.32 -15.78
C ARG A 62 -2.28 1.09 -14.29
N THR A 63 -2.63 2.15 -13.56
CA THR A 63 -3.17 2.02 -12.21
C THR A 63 -4.54 1.36 -12.25
N VAL A 64 -4.64 0.20 -11.63
CA VAL A 64 -5.86 -0.62 -11.59
C VAL A 64 -6.70 -0.28 -10.37
N ARG A 65 -6.06 -0.01 -9.23
CA ARG A 65 -6.75 0.25 -7.96
C ARG A 65 -5.86 1.02 -6.97
N ARG A 66 -6.48 1.70 -6.00
CA ARG A 66 -5.78 2.46 -4.93
C ARG A 66 -6.16 2.02 -3.51
N ASP A 67 -6.72 0.81 -3.38
CA ASP A 67 -7.07 0.20 -2.10
C ASP A 67 -6.07 -0.91 -1.77
N GLN A 68 -6.00 -1.33 -0.51
CA GLN A 68 -5.16 -2.46 -0.09
C GLN A 68 -5.53 -3.76 -0.83
N CYS A 69 -6.81 -3.94 -1.18
CA CYS A 69 -7.31 -5.10 -1.91
C CYS A 69 -7.52 -4.77 -3.38
N LEU A 70 -6.84 -5.50 -4.27
CA LEU A 70 -7.16 -5.59 -5.68
C LEU A 70 -8.37 -6.51 -5.86
N VAL A 71 -9.45 -6.01 -6.49
CA VAL A 71 -10.59 -6.86 -6.88
C VAL A 71 -10.90 -6.56 -8.33
N LEU A 72 -10.79 -7.59 -9.16
CA LEU A 72 -11.21 -7.60 -10.56
C LEU A 72 -12.40 -8.55 -10.66
N PRO A 73 -13.63 -8.06 -10.84
CA PRO A 73 -14.83 -8.89 -10.73
C PRO A 73 -14.97 -9.90 -11.88
N ASN A 74 -14.31 -9.64 -13.01
CA ASN A 74 -14.45 -10.42 -14.22
C ASN A 74 -13.12 -10.47 -14.98
N MET A 75 -12.31 -11.51 -14.73
CA MET A 75 -11.01 -11.70 -15.39
C MET A 75 -11.18 -12.08 -16.86
N GLN A 76 -10.56 -11.32 -17.74
CA GLN A 76 -10.46 -11.59 -19.18
C GLN A 76 -9.03 -12.00 -19.56
N ALA A 77 -8.85 -12.61 -20.73
CA ALA A 77 -7.53 -12.99 -21.21
C ALA A 77 -6.57 -11.79 -21.41
N THR A 78 -7.12 -10.59 -21.60
CA THR A 78 -6.35 -9.35 -21.68
C THR A 78 -5.85 -8.85 -20.33
N ASP A 79 -6.37 -9.39 -19.23
CA ASP A 79 -5.98 -9.04 -17.85
C ASP A 79 -4.86 -9.96 -17.34
N GLU A 80 -4.41 -10.93 -18.14
CA GLU A 80 -3.24 -11.76 -17.85
C GLU A 80 -1.97 -10.91 -17.84
N GLY A 81 -1.10 -11.14 -16.85
CA GLY A 81 0.17 -10.44 -16.77
C GLY A 81 0.68 -10.24 -15.36
N PHE A 82 1.66 -9.33 -15.25
CA PHE A 82 2.27 -8.98 -13.99
C PHE A 82 1.51 -7.84 -13.31
N TYR A 83 1.26 -8.02 -12.03
CA TYR A 83 0.64 -7.02 -11.17
C TYR A 83 1.61 -6.62 -10.07
N LYS A 84 1.68 -5.32 -9.81
CA LYS A 84 2.52 -4.74 -8.77
C LYS A 84 1.65 -4.06 -7.72
N CYS A 85 1.88 -4.35 -6.44
CA CYS A 85 1.40 -3.53 -5.34
C CYS A 85 2.52 -2.60 -4.91
N GLN A 86 2.22 -1.32 -4.82
CA GLN A 86 3.09 -0.28 -4.28
C GLN A 86 2.46 0.29 -3.03
N VAL A 87 3.25 0.45 -1.98
CA VAL A 87 2.82 1.04 -0.72
C VAL A 87 3.72 2.22 -0.39
N ASN A 88 3.10 3.36 -0.07
CA ASN A 88 3.79 4.55 0.42
C ASN A 88 3.27 4.90 1.81
N ASN A 89 4.18 5.12 2.75
CA ASN A 89 3.91 5.69 4.06
C ASN A 89 4.16 7.22 4.01
N THR A 90 3.27 8.03 4.56
CA THR A 90 3.32 9.52 4.53
C THR A 90 4.40 10.14 5.43
N MET A 91 5.40 9.37 5.89
CA MET A 91 6.48 9.90 6.73
C MET A 91 7.20 11.06 6.04
N ILE A 92 7.28 12.21 6.72
CA ILE A 92 8.19 13.30 6.36
C ILE A 92 9.57 12.95 6.95
N PRO A 93 10.64 12.81 6.15
CA PRO A 93 11.97 12.51 6.69
C PRO A 93 12.46 13.65 7.60
N THR A 94 12.31 13.48 8.91
CA THR A 94 12.93 14.35 9.91
C THR A 94 14.40 13.97 10.06
N GLY A 95 15.26 14.55 9.23
CA GLY A 95 16.70 14.72 9.49
C GLY A 95 17.59 13.48 9.70
N CYS A 96 18.63 13.38 8.86
CA CYS A 96 19.82 12.50 8.93
C CYS A 96 19.65 10.98 8.76
N CYS A 97 18.53 10.33 9.09
CA CYS A 97 18.28 8.93 8.73
C CYS A 97 17.06 8.82 7.80
N VAL A 98 17.29 8.55 6.51
CA VAL A 98 16.22 8.31 5.54
C VAL A 98 15.77 6.85 5.67
N LEU A 99 14.64 6.60 6.32
CA LEU A 99 14.01 5.28 6.33
C LEU A 99 13.20 5.08 5.05
N PRO A 100 13.08 3.85 4.52
CA PRO A 100 12.26 3.59 3.34
C PRO A 100 10.79 3.87 3.67
N THR A 101 10.23 4.87 3.00
CA THR A 101 8.81 5.23 3.05
C THR A 101 8.02 4.53 1.95
N TYR A 102 8.69 3.75 1.11
CA TYR A 102 8.16 3.09 -0.06
C TYR A 102 8.59 1.62 -0.06
N ASP A 103 7.66 0.73 -0.37
CA ASP A 103 7.99 -0.67 -0.67
C ASP A 103 6.98 -1.24 -1.69
N GLU A 104 7.39 -2.28 -2.42
CA GLU A 104 6.61 -2.87 -3.49
C GLU A 104 6.79 -4.38 -3.61
N THR A 105 5.80 -5.04 -4.19
CA THR A 105 5.86 -6.47 -4.53
C THR A 105 5.16 -6.73 -5.86
N MET A 106 5.55 -7.80 -6.54
CA MET A 106 5.02 -8.16 -7.85
C MET A 106 4.69 -9.65 -7.89
N PHE A 107 3.60 -10.00 -8.59
CA PHE A 107 3.19 -11.38 -8.84
C PHE A 107 2.60 -11.53 -10.24
N TYR A 108 2.60 -12.75 -10.75
CA TYR A 108 2.00 -13.07 -12.05
C TYR A 108 0.57 -13.59 -11.87
N VAL A 109 -0.32 -13.16 -12.76
CA VAL A 109 -1.67 -13.68 -12.90
C VAL A 109 -1.79 -14.36 -14.25
N ASP A 110 -2.13 -15.64 -14.22
CA ASP A 110 -2.37 -16.52 -15.35
C ASP A 110 -3.89 -16.69 -15.55
N VAL A 111 -4.42 -16.42 -16.75
CA VAL A 111 -5.86 -16.46 -17.02
C VAL A 111 -6.21 -17.63 -17.93
N GLN A 112 -6.73 -18.69 -17.33
CA GLN A 112 -7.04 -19.92 -18.04
C GLN A 112 -8.43 -19.90 -18.68
N CYS A 113 -8.53 -20.53 -19.85
CA CYS A 113 -9.82 -20.84 -20.44
C CYS A 113 -10.45 -22.04 -19.72
N LYS A 114 -11.77 -22.07 -19.68
CA LYS A 114 -12.52 -23.23 -19.15
C LYS A 114 -12.53 -24.36 -20.17
#